data_AF-A0A7V9RFH8-F1
#
_entry.id   AF-A0A7V9RFH8-F1
#
_cell.length_a   1.000
_cell.length_b   1.000
_cell.length_c   1.000
_cell.angle_alpha   90.00
_cell.angle_beta   90.00
_cell.angle_gamma   90.00
#
_symmetry.space_group_name_H-M   'P 1'
#
loop_
_entity.id
_entity.type
_entity.pdbx_description
1 polymer ?
#
loop_
_entity_poly.entity_id
_entity_poly.type
_entity_poly.pdbx_seq_one_letter_code
_entity_poly.pdbx_strand_id
1 'polypeptide(L)'
;MIVEAMRNRRVVVATGAFVTAGVVTDSGPSAPGDIVTIPRGAEVKLHIKVQAPPWQPLSSIRIYDGTMQVAAIALDSNATETIRFEGDVAVPRPTIRSTWVVRVELAEAGAPVLRTRIASFTNPIIGVSE
;
A
#
# COMPACT_ATOMS: atom_id res chain seq x y z
N MET A 1 19.79 7.64 -9.49
CA MET A 1 19.29 8.99 -9.89
C MET A 1 17.77 8.96 -10.05
N ILE A 2 17.05 10.10 -9.99
CA ILE A 2 15.57 10.14 -10.12
C ILE A 2 15.04 9.45 -11.39
N VAL A 3 15.77 9.56 -12.50
CA VAL A 3 15.44 8.90 -13.79
C VAL A 3 15.39 7.37 -13.66
N GLU A 4 16.27 6.80 -12.86
CA GLU A 4 16.34 5.35 -12.62
C GLU A 4 15.17 4.87 -11.75
N ALA A 5 14.80 5.66 -10.74
CA ALA A 5 13.62 5.39 -9.93
C ALA A 5 12.34 5.43 -10.78
N MET A 6 12.22 6.37 -11.72
CA MET A 6 11.11 6.42 -12.66
C MET A 6 11.06 5.18 -13.56
N ARG A 7 12.20 4.79 -14.15
CA ARG A 7 12.29 3.60 -15.01
C ARG A 7 11.92 2.31 -14.26
N ASN A 8 12.31 2.22 -12.98
CA ASN A 8 12.05 1.07 -12.14
C ASN A 8 10.69 1.14 -11.43
N ARG A 9 9.80 2.08 -11.79
CA ARG A 9 8.47 2.24 -11.18
C ARG A 9 8.52 2.47 -9.67
N ARG A 10 9.59 3.10 -9.17
CA ARG A 10 9.79 3.46 -7.75
C ARG A 10 9.38 4.91 -7.48
N VAL A 11 8.31 5.39 -8.12
CA VAL A 11 7.78 6.76 -7.97
C VAL A 11 6.33 6.70 -7.57
N VAL A 12 6.02 7.13 -6.35
CA VAL A 12 4.65 7.19 -5.83
C VAL A 12 4.16 8.63 -5.91
N VAL A 13 2.97 8.83 -6.48
CA VAL A 13 2.27 10.11 -6.46
C VAL A 13 1.11 9.97 -5.48
N ALA A 14 1.18 10.72 -4.38
CA ALA A 14 0.15 10.70 -3.35
C ALA A 14 -0.60 12.05 -3.34
N THR A 15 -1.91 12.00 -3.54
CA THR A 15 -2.81 13.08 -3.15
C THR A 15 -3.37 12.77 -1.77
N GLY A 16 -2.81 13.38 -0.73
CA GLY A 16 -3.21 13.16 0.66
C GLY A 16 -2.28 12.22 1.43
N ALA A 17 -2.80 11.08 1.89
CA ALA A 17 -2.03 10.13 2.68
C ALA A 17 -0.89 9.55 1.83
N PHE A 18 0.30 9.50 2.41
CA PHE A 18 1.43 8.81 1.82
C PHE A 18 1.39 7.34 2.24
N VAL A 19 1.28 6.44 1.25
CA VAL A 19 1.22 5.00 1.47
C VAL A 19 2.36 4.30 0.73
N THR A 20 3.06 3.44 1.46
CA THR A 20 4.06 2.53 0.91
C THR A 20 3.70 1.10 1.29
N ALA A 21 3.93 0.18 0.37
CA ALA A 21 3.84 -1.24 0.66
C ALA A 21 4.94 -2.02 -0.05
N GLY A 22 5.35 -3.12 0.56
CA GLY A 22 6.35 -4.05 0.05
C GLY A 22 6.07 -5.47 0.52
N VAL A 23 6.44 -6.47 -0.29
CA VAL A 23 6.39 -7.87 0.16
C VAL A 23 7.51 -8.07 1.19
N VAL A 24 7.18 -8.66 2.33
CA VAL A 24 8.17 -9.04 3.34
C VAL A 24 9.02 -10.18 2.80
N THR A 25 10.32 -9.97 2.72
CA THR A 25 11.33 -10.97 2.33
C THR A 25 12.36 -11.14 3.45
N ASP A 26 13.28 -12.09 3.30
CA ASP A 26 14.36 -12.31 4.28
C ASP A 26 15.28 -11.09 4.46
N SER A 27 15.38 -10.24 3.44
CA SER A 27 16.17 -8.99 3.50
C SER A 27 15.36 -7.77 3.96
N GLY A 28 14.09 -7.98 4.32
CA GLY A 28 13.13 -6.94 4.69
C GLY A 28 12.06 -6.68 3.62
N PRO A 29 11.23 -5.64 3.81
CA PRO A 29 10.20 -5.28 2.84
C PRO A 29 10.78 -4.83 1.49
N SER A 30 10.22 -5.34 0.38
CA SER A 30 10.55 -4.86 -0.96
C SER A 30 10.15 -3.40 -1.16
N ALA A 31 10.68 -2.73 -2.18
CA ALA A 31 10.24 -1.38 -2.52
C ALA A 31 8.92 -1.42 -3.32
N PRO A 32 8.11 -0.35 -3.28
CA PRO A 32 6.97 -0.19 -4.18
C PRO A 32 7.43 -0.28 -5.65
N GLY A 33 6.69 -1.03 -6.47
CA GLY A 33 7.01 -1.25 -7.89
C GLY A 33 7.98 -2.41 -8.17
N ASP A 34 8.56 -3.04 -7.14
CA ASP A 34 9.44 -4.19 -7.32
C ASP A 34 8.67 -5.42 -7.84
N ILE A 35 9.41 -6.29 -8.53
CA ILE A 35 8.99 -7.64 -8.87
C ILE A 35 9.66 -8.58 -7.88
N VAL A 36 8.87 -9.35 -7.14
CA VAL A 36 9.34 -10.23 -6.07
C VAL A 36 9.01 -11.67 -6.40
N THR A 37 10.02 -12.53 -6.32
CA THR A 37 9.86 -13.98 -6.44
C THR A 37 9.42 -14.55 -5.09
N ILE A 38 8.34 -15.33 -5.09
CA ILE A 38 7.73 -15.89 -3.89
C ILE A 38 7.98 -17.39 -3.84
N PRO A 39 8.74 -17.89 -2.85
CA PRO A 39 9.01 -19.31 -2.70
C PRO A 39 7.74 -20.14 -2.57
N ARG A 40 7.79 -21.38 -3.07
CA ARG A 40 6.65 -22.30 -2.93
C ARG A 40 6.35 -22.58 -1.46
N GLY A 41 5.09 -22.41 -1.09
CA GLY A 41 4.58 -22.71 0.25
C GLY A 41 4.71 -21.56 1.26
N ALA A 42 5.34 -20.44 0.88
CA ALA A 42 5.48 -19.29 1.75
C ALA A 42 4.15 -18.54 1.92
N GLU A 43 3.86 -18.13 3.16
CA GLU A 43 2.86 -17.10 3.45
C GLU A 43 3.36 -15.77 2.88
N VAL A 44 2.48 -15.01 2.21
CA VAL A 44 2.83 -13.70 1.69
C VAL A 44 2.33 -12.63 2.64
N LYS A 45 3.24 -11.79 3.12
CA LYS A 45 2.92 -10.61 3.93
C LYS A 45 3.32 -9.35 3.19
N LEU A 46 2.44 -8.35 3.22
CA LEU A 46 2.74 -7.00 2.79
C LEU A 46 3.04 -6.16 4.01
N HIS A 47 4.24 -5.60 4.11
CA HIS A 47 4.53 -4.55 5.07
C HIS A 47 3.95 -3.24 4.52
N ILE A 48 3.01 -2.65 5.25
CA ILE A 48 2.30 -1.44 4.84
C ILE A 48 2.59 -0.34 5.85
N LYS A 49 2.92 0.84 5.33
CA LYS A 49 3.05 2.06 6.12
C LYS A 49 2.16 3.15 5.51
N VAL A 50 1.33 3.75 6.35
CA VAL A 50 0.45 4.86 5.98
C VAL A 50 0.78 6.05 6.86
N GLN A 51 1.07 7.17 6.21
CA GLN A 51 1.31 8.45 6.86
C GLN A 51 0.32 9.48 6.33
N ALA A 52 -0.21 10.33 7.18
CA ALA A 52 -1.10 11.39 6.75
C ALA A 52 -0.97 12.60 7.67
N PRO A 53 -1.26 13.81 7.17
CA PRO A 53 -1.32 14.98 8.04
C PRO A 53 -2.47 14.85 9.05
N PRO A 54 -2.38 15.54 10.21
CA PRO A 54 -3.37 15.45 11.29
C PRO A 54 -4.80 15.80 10.85
N TRP A 55 -4.94 16.71 9.88
CA TRP A 55 -6.24 17.19 9.39
C TRP A 55 -6.95 16.22 8.43
N GLN A 56 -6.28 15.16 7.98
CA GLN A 56 -6.85 14.25 6.97
C GLN A 56 -7.47 13.01 7.64
N PRO A 57 -8.81 12.88 7.64
CA PRO A 57 -9.46 11.73 8.24
C PRO A 57 -9.41 10.53 7.28
N LEU A 58 -8.87 9.41 7.75
CA LEU A 58 -8.79 8.15 7.00
C LEU A 58 -9.82 7.16 7.52
N SER A 59 -10.31 6.25 6.68
CA SER A 59 -11.31 5.26 7.09
C SER A 59 -10.81 3.82 6.99
N SER A 60 -10.08 3.49 5.93
CA SER A 60 -9.63 2.11 5.73
C SER A 60 -8.44 2.00 4.79
N ILE A 61 -7.69 0.92 4.97
CA ILE A 61 -6.75 0.39 4.00
C ILE A 61 -7.44 -0.77 3.29
N ARG A 62 -7.40 -0.79 1.97
CA ARG A 62 -7.90 -1.88 1.13
C ARG A 62 -6.75 -2.42 0.29
N ILE A 63 -6.62 -3.74 0.29
CA ILE A 63 -5.60 -4.43 -0.50
C ILE A 63 -6.31 -5.18 -1.62
N TYR A 64 -5.86 -4.96 -2.84
CA TYR A 64 -6.36 -5.62 -4.04
C TYR A 64 -5.29 -6.51 -4.62
N ASP A 65 -5.66 -7.70 -5.10
CA ASP A 65 -4.88 -8.48 -6.06
C ASP A 65 -5.59 -8.41 -7.43
N GLY A 66 -4.99 -7.70 -8.38
CA GLY A 66 -5.67 -7.30 -9.60
C GLY A 66 -6.90 -6.45 -9.28
N THR A 67 -8.09 -6.96 -9.58
CA THR A 67 -9.37 -6.29 -9.30
C THR A 67 -10.08 -6.81 -8.05
N MET A 68 -9.57 -7.90 -7.44
CA MET A 68 -10.20 -8.55 -6.30
C MET A 68 -9.68 -7.96 -5.00
N GLN A 69 -10.56 -7.48 -4.13
CA GLN A 69 -10.16 -7.08 -2.77
C GLN A 69 -9.83 -8.34 -1.96
N VAL A 70 -8.61 -8.41 -1.42
CA VAL A 70 -8.11 -9.56 -0.67
C VAL A 70 -7.99 -9.30 0.83
N ALA A 71 -7.92 -8.03 1.25
CA ALA A 71 -7.93 -7.64 2.66
C ALA A 71 -8.47 -6.21 2.84
N ALA A 72 -8.96 -5.92 4.04
CA ALA A 72 -9.38 -4.60 4.46
C ALA A 72 -9.05 -4.39 5.95
N ILE A 73 -8.61 -3.18 6.29
CA ILE A 73 -8.22 -2.78 7.64
C ILE A 73 -8.94 -1.48 7.96
N ALA A 74 -9.68 -1.45 9.05
CA ALA A 74 -10.30 -0.22 9.53
C ALA A 74 -9.23 0.68 10.17
N LEU A 75 -9.30 1.98 9.88
CA LEU A 75 -8.49 3.00 10.53
C LEU A 75 -9.40 3.86 11.42
N ASP A 76 -8.84 4.36 12.53
CA ASP A 76 -9.52 5.37 13.32
C ASP A 76 -9.50 6.70 12.57
N SER A 77 -10.69 7.19 12.20
CA SER A 77 -10.86 8.44 11.47
C SER A 77 -10.52 9.68 12.29
N ASN A 78 -10.48 9.55 13.62
CA ASN A 78 -10.15 10.63 14.53
C ASN A 78 -8.66 10.67 14.91
N ALA A 79 -7.87 9.70 14.45
CA ALA A 79 -6.44 9.67 14.75
C ALA A 79 -5.76 10.96 14.24
N THR A 80 -4.78 11.47 14.99
CA THR A 80 -4.05 12.71 14.61
C THR A 80 -2.53 12.54 14.49
N GLU A 81 -2.00 11.38 14.92
CA GLU A 81 -0.60 10.96 14.74
C GLU A 81 -0.15 10.83 13.26
N THR A 82 1.08 11.27 12.95
CA THR A 82 1.62 11.21 11.58
C THR A 82 1.58 9.80 10.97
N ILE A 83 1.88 8.76 11.74
CA ILE A 83 1.79 7.36 11.31
C ILE A 83 0.40 6.84 11.66
N ARG A 84 -0.36 6.51 10.62
CA ARG A 84 -1.76 6.04 10.72
C ARG A 84 -1.85 4.53 10.79
N PHE A 85 -0.87 3.86 10.23
CA PHE A 85 -0.73 2.42 10.23
C PHE A 85 0.71 2.06 9.89
N GLU A 86 1.27 1.08 10.59
CA GLU A 86 2.53 0.43 10.24
C GLU A 86 2.46 -1.02 10.70
N GLY A 87 2.55 -1.97 9.76
CA GLY A 87 2.45 -3.38 10.08
C GLY A 87 2.37 -4.30 8.88
N ASP A 88 2.45 -5.60 9.18
CA ASP A 88 2.44 -6.66 8.19
C ASP A 88 1.03 -7.25 8.03
N VAL A 89 0.60 -7.38 6.78
CA VAL A 89 -0.73 -7.87 6.43
C VAL A 89 -0.59 -9.11 5.55
N ALA A 90 -1.10 -10.23 6.04
CA ALA A 90 -1.14 -11.46 5.26
C ALA A 90 -2.10 -11.29 4.07
N VAL A 91 -1.65 -11.71 2.89
CA VAL A 91 -2.45 -11.72 1.66
C VAL A 91 -2.48 -13.12 1.06
N PRO A 92 -3.54 -13.48 0.30
CA PRO A 92 -3.57 -14.75 -0.41
C PRO A 92 -2.35 -14.91 -1.31
N ARG A 93 -1.84 -16.14 -1.35
CA ARG A 93 -0.69 -16.49 -2.17
C ARG A 93 -1.04 -16.40 -3.67
N PRO A 94 -0.14 -15.91 -4.53
CA PRO A 94 -0.31 -16.01 -5.98
C PRO A 94 -0.36 -17.47 -6.42
N THR A 95 -1.29 -17.82 -7.30
CA THR A 95 -1.27 -19.12 -8.01
C THR A 95 -0.24 -19.14 -9.12
N ILE A 96 -0.03 -18.00 -9.79
CA ILE A 96 0.96 -17.83 -10.87
C ILE A 96 1.62 -16.46 -10.71
N ARG A 97 0.81 -15.41 -10.75
CA ARG A 97 1.24 -14.02 -10.63
C ARG A 97 0.15 -13.22 -9.92
N SER A 98 0.58 -12.34 -9.03
CA SER A 98 -0.30 -11.38 -8.34
C SER A 98 0.19 -9.96 -8.60
N THR A 99 -0.75 -9.02 -8.55
CA THR A 99 -0.47 -7.58 -8.64
C THR A 99 -1.17 -6.91 -7.48
N TRP A 100 -0.42 -6.65 -6.41
CA TRP A 100 -1.00 -6.04 -5.21
C TRP A 100 -1.02 -4.53 -5.30
N VAL A 101 -2.19 -3.95 -5.03
CA VAL A 101 -2.36 -2.50 -4.89
C VAL A 101 -2.93 -2.22 -3.50
N VAL A 102 -2.25 -1.34 -2.77
CA VAL A 102 -2.72 -0.84 -1.47
C VAL A 102 -3.36 0.53 -1.69
N ARG A 103 -4.65 0.63 -1.33
CA ARG A 103 -5.46 1.84 -1.43
C ARG A 103 -5.88 2.28 -0.04
N VAL A 104 -5.78 3.59 0.24
CA VAL A 104 -6.18 4.21 1.50
C VAL A 104 -7.39 5.11 1.25
N GLU A 105 -8.49 4.81 1.91
CA GLU A 105 -9.73 5.57 1.84
C GLU A 105 -9.76 6.71 2.86
N LEU A 106 -10.40 7.81 2.48
CA LEU A 106 -10.73 8.86 3.43
C LEU A 106 -12.08 8.57 4.11
N ALA A 107 -12.23 9.00 5.35
CA ALA A 107 -13.54 8.96 6.02
C ALA A 107 -14.43 10.12 5.53
N GLU A 108 -13.82 11.27 5.26
CA GLU A 108 -14.48 12.50 4.81
C GLU A 108 -13.66 13.22 3.74
N ALA A 109 -14.13 14.38 3.24
CA ALA A 109 -13.34 15.18 2.33
C ALA A 109 -12.02 15.59 3.02
N GLY A 110 -10.89 15.55 2.30
CA GLY A 110 -9.58 15.91 2.85
C GLY A 110 -9.42 17.41 3.03
N ALA A 111 -10.18 18.02 3.94
CA ALA A 111 -10.12 19.44 4.25
C ALA A 111 -8.87 19.77 5.10
N PRO A 112 -8.23 20.94 4.92
CA PRO A 112 -8.66 22.05 4.07
C PRO A 112 -8.18 21.97 2.61
N VAL A 113 -7.31 21.00 2.28
CA VAL A 113 -6.49 21.02 1.05
C VAL A 113 -7.18 20.33 -0.14
N LEU A 114 -7.55 19.06 0.00
CA LEU A 114 -8.09 18.25 -1.10
C LEU A 114 -9.57 18.54 -1.38
N ARG A 115 -10.32 18.99 -0.36
CA ARG A 115 -11.76 19.38 -0.40
C ARG A 115 -12.73 18.36 -1.04
N THR A 116 -12.23 17.18 -1.38
CA THR A 116 -12.91 16.07 -2.04
C THR A 116 -12.39 14.76 -1.43
N ARG A 117 -13.08 13.65 -1.69
CA ARG A 117 -12.64 12.31 -1.28
C ARG A 117 -11.82 11.67 -2.38
N ILE A 118 -10.50 11.87 -2.35
CA ILE A 118 -9.57 11.23 -3.28
C ILE A 118 -8.73 10.23 -2.50
N ALA A 119 -8.91 8.94 -2.79
CA ALA A 119 -8.11 7.89 -2.17
C ALA A 119 -6.64 7.98 -2.60
N SER A 120 -5.76 7.55 -1.71
CA SER A 120 -4.33 7.45 -1.99
C SER A 120 -3.96 6.00 -2.29
N PHE A 121 -2.96 5.77 -3.14
CA PHE A 121 -2.50 4.43 -3.47
C PHE A 121 -0.99 4.39 -3.66
N THR A 122 -0.41 3.22 -3.46
CA THR A 122 1.00 2.97 -3.75
C THR A 122 1.15 2.26 -5.10
N ASN A 123 2.36 2.28 -5.65
CA ASN A 123 2.64 1.54 -6.88
C ASN A 123 2.43 0.05 -6.68
N PRO A 124 1.93 -0.66 -7.71
CA PRO A 124 1.68 -2.08 -7.58
C PRO A 124 2.95 -2.86 -7.27
N ILE A 125 2.86 -3.83 -6.37
CA ILE A 125 3.91 -4.83 -6.16
C ILE A 125 3.54 -6.08 -6.95
N ILE A 126 4.50 -6.62 -7.70
CA ILE A 126 4.26 -7.79 -8.55
C ILE A 126 4.89 -9.00 -7.89
N GLY A 127 4.07 -9.95 -7.48
CA GLY A 127 4.52 -11.26 -6.99
C GLY A 127 4.50 -12.29 -8.12
N VAL A 128 5.58 -13.05 -8.27
CA VAL A 128 5.64 -14.23 -9.15
C VAL A 128 5.94 -15.47 -8.32
N SER A 129 5.13 -16.53 -8.44
CA SER A 129 5.44 -17.79 -7.77
C SER A 129 6.55 -18.53 -8.53
N GLU A 130 7.48 -19.14 -7.80
CA GLU A 130 8.32 -20.23 -8.33
C GLU A 130 7.50 -21.52 -8.54
#